data_AF-A0A819ZWY5-F1
#
_entry.id   AF-A0A819ZWY5-F1
#
_cell.length_a   1.000
_cell.length_b   1.000
_cell.length_c   1.000
_cell.angle_alpha   90.00
_cell.angle_beta   90.00
_cell.angle_gamma   90.00
#
_symmetry.space_group_name_H-M   'P 1'
#
loop_
_entity.id
_entity.type
_entity.pdbx_description
1 polymer ?
#
loop_
_entity_poly.entity_id
_entity_poly.type
_entity_poly.pdbx_seq_one_letter_code
_entity_poly.pdbx_strand_id
1 'polypeptide(L)'
;RLRQLENRLDKAELKCTEAVTIQRTYNQIKSHLIQESLTYTNRLDAMETQIRQTQQELHEAQRSALEADLAQKNAKNELKKSEDKVYRERKEREVRLNELKSEAEEKKLHAERVDRRALQRPTSPQEDLKDKLSEHDQTKIDMYENAFSRIKEATGASTMQEVVDRFMSQDSTTAHLEKMKEDSEQNVAKLRDEKSRLNKEFEEMKYSGEAKTSTGQRILEQAQEKLDESEKRRDDDATKMEKTMKKMIEVKSGIEHLADKLHHLKGTKSQVPTTVISPQSNDYVLDLLGTTEEKLVKLVEELEAKDLEGTLKEMRQLDLQYAGDGRLPAYNTRINPPSTVKGNIYGDDDNAGEDNPECQTRDRIKMMGEDLIGLKTKRMKKPKSKK
;
A
#
# COMPACT_ATOMS: atom_id res chain seq x y z
N ARG A 1 -44.61 66.07 -44.00
CA ARG A 1 -44.82 65.23 -42.78
C ARG A 1 -44.69 63.74 -43.10
N LEU A 2 -45.40 63.21 -44.12
CA LEU A 2 -45.27 61.81 -44.58
C LEU A 2 -43.81 61.36 -44.87
N ARG A 3 -43.09 62.07 -45.73
CA ARG A 3 -41.68 61.78 -46.04
C ARG A 3 -40.73 61.72 -44.83
N GLN A 4 -41.02 62.49 -43.78
CA GLN A 4 -40.22 62.46 -42.54
C GLN A 4 -40.54 61.24 -41.69
N LEU A 5 -41.78 60.75 -41.72
CA LEU A 5 -42.19 59.52 -41.04
C LEU A 5 -41.64 58.29 -41.76
N GLU A 6 -41.69 58.28 -43.10
CA GLU A 6 -41.07 57.24 -43.94
C GLU A 6 -39.56 57.13 -43.66
N ASN A 7 -38.82 58.26 -43.72
CA ASN A 7 -37.39 58.27 -43.37
C ASN A 7 -37.09 57.81 -41.93
N ARG A 8 -38.04 57.97 -41.00
CA ARG A 8 -37.88 57.49 -39.61
C ARG A 8 -38.17 56.00 -39.50
N LEU A 9 -39.12 55.49 -40.28
CA LEU A 9 -39.43 54.08 -40.38
C LEU A 9 -38.25 53.32 -40.99
N ASP A 10 -37.72 53.77 -42.13
CA ASP A 10 -36.56 53.14 -42.79
C ASP A 10 -35.33 53.08 -41.84
N LYS A 11 -35.09 54.15 -41.06
CA LYS A 11 -34.04 54.17 -40.05
C LYS A 11 -34.29 53.20 -38.90
N ALA A 12 -35.55 53.02 -38.50
CA ALA A 12 -35.91 52.05 -37.46
C ALA A 12 -35.75 50.62 -37.99
N GLU A 13 -36.18 50.35 -39.22
CA GLU A 13 -35.99 49.06 -39.89
C GLU A 13 -34.51 48.71 -40.03
N LEU A 14 -33.67 49.65 -40.48
CA LEU A 14 -32.22 49.44 -40.60
C LEU A 14 -31.61 49.10 -39.22
N LYS A 15 -31.97 49.84 -38.16
CA LYS A 15 -31.53 49.55 -36.80
C LYS A 15 -32.02 48.20 -36.29
N CYS A 16 -33.25 47.80 -36.62
CA CYS A 16 -33.77 46.48 -36.27
C CYS A 16 -33.01 45.38 -36.98
N THR A 17 -32.73 45.52 -38.27
CA THR A 17 -31.93 44.54 -39.02
C THR A 17 -30.51 44.43 -38.46
N GLU A 18 -29.87 45.57 -38.13
CA GLU A 18 -28.55 45.61 -37.51
C GLU A 18 -28.56 44.93 -36.13
N ALA A 19 -29.55 45.24 -35.28
CA ALA A 19 -29.71 44.59 -33.98
C ALA A 19 -29.90 43.07 -34.10
N VAL A 20 -30.65 42.59 -35.10
CA VAL A 20 -30.82 41.17 -35.38
C VAL A 20 -29.50 40.53 -35.84
N THR A 21 -28.72 41.21 -36.68
CA THR A 21 -27.40 40.71 -37.09
C THR A 21 -26.43 40.62 -35.91
N ILE A 22 -26.40 41.64 -35.04
CA ILE A 22 -25.60 41.66 -33.81
C ILE A 22 -26.05 40.55 -32.85
N GLN A 23 -27.35 40.36 -32.68
CA GLN A 23 -27.87 39.28 -31.84
C GLN A 23 -27.44 37.90 -32.39
N ARG A 24 -27.47 37.72 -33.71
CA ARG A 24 -27.02 36.48 -34.35
C ARG A 24 -25.54 36.23 -34.09
N THR A 25 -24.66 37.24 -34.23
CA THR A 25 -23.23 37.07 -33.97
C THR A 25 -22.95 36.77 -32.50
N TYR A 26 -23.61 37.45 -31.55
CA TYR A 26 -23.47 37.12 -30.13
C TYR A 26 -23.96 35.72 -29.78
N ASN A 27 -25.04 35.26 -30.40
CA ASN A 27 -25.51 33.88 -30.21
C ASN A 27 -24.52 32.84 -30.75
N GLN A 28 -23.87 33.13 -31.88
CA GLN A 28 -22.80 32.28 -32.41
C GLN A 28 -21.59 32.23 -31.46
N ILE A 29 -21.14 33.38 -30.96
CA ILE A 29 -20.04 33.47 -29.97
C ILE A 29 -20.41 32.69 -28.70
N LYS A 30 -21.62 32.87 -28.17
CA LYS A 30 -22.12 32.12 -27.01
C LYS A 30 -22.11 30.62 -27.25
N SER A 31 -22.58 30.17 -28.42
CA SER A 31 -22.56 28.74 -28.78
C SER A 31 -21.14 28.18 -28.81
N HIS A 32 -20.20 28.92 -29.40
CA HIS A 32 -18.80 28.52 -29.44
C HIS A 32 -18.20 28.42 -28.02
N LEU A 33 -18.43 29.43 -27.18
CA LEU A 33 -17.93 29.43 -25.80
C LEU A 33 -18.50 28.28 -24.96
N ILE A 34 -19.78 27.94 -25.15
CA ILE A 34 -20.38 26.78 -24.48
C ILE A 34 -19.71 25.49 -24.96
N GLN A 35 -19.53 25.31 -26.27
CA GLN A 35 -18.85 24.13 -26.82
C GLN A 35 -17.42 24.00 -26.30
N GLU A 36 -16.67 25.11 -26.26
CA GLU A 36 -15.31 25.13 -25.75
C GLU A 36 -15.26 24.81 -24.24
N SER A 37 -16.19 25.36 -23.46
CA SER A 37 -16.29 25.10 -22.01
C SER A 37 -16.49 23.63 -21.67
N LEU A 38 -17.22 22.89 -22.52
CA LEU A 38 -17.44 21.46 -22.35
C LEU A 38 -16.16 20.64 -22.55
N THR A 39 -15.17 21.18 -23.28
CA THR A 39 -13.89 20.49 -23.54
C THR A 39 -12.84 20.73 -22.46
N TYR A 40 -12.97 21.80 -21.67
CA TYR A 40 -11.96 22.18 -20.68
C TYR A 40 -11.78 21.14 -19.59
N THR A 41 -12.87 20.54 -19.08
CA THR A 41 -12.77 19.49 -18.07
C THR A 41 -11.97 18.29 -18.58
N ASN A 42 -12.29 17.78 -19.78
CA ASN A 42 -11.54 16.67 -20.37
C ASN A 42 -10.06 17.00 -20.59
N ARG A 43 -9.76 18.25 -21.00
CA ARG A 43 -8.38 18.70 -21.18
C ARG A 43 -7.65 18.82 -19.84
N LEU A 44 -8.31 19.30 -18.80
CA LEU A 44 -7.76 19.35 -17.44
C LEU A 44 -7.49 17.94 -16.91
N ASP A 45 -8.43 17.02 -17.04
CA ASP A 45 -8.26 15.62 -16.63
C ASP A 45 -7.09 14.95 -17.37
N ALA A 46 -6.96 15.20 -18.68
CA ALA A 46 -5.84 14.71 -19.48
C ALA A 46 -4.48 15.29 -19.01
N MET A 47 -4.44 16.58 -18.68
CA MET A 47 -3.22 17.20 -18.15
C MET A 47 -2.90 16.69 -16.73
N GLU A 48 -3.90 16.52 -15.86
CA GLU A 48 -3.72 15.96 -14.51
C GLU A 48 -3.21 14.53 -14.55
N THR A 49 -3.74 13.69 -15.44
CA THR A 49 -3.28 12.31 -15.63
C THR A 49 -1.84 12.27 -16.13
N GLN A 50 -1.46 13.13 -17.09
CA GLN A 50 -0.07 13.26 -17.53
C GLN A 50 0.86 13.74 -16.40
N ILE A 51 0.41 14.68 -15.56
CA ILE A 51 1.20 15.12 -14.40
C ILE A 51 1.41 13.97 -13.42
N ARG A 52 0.37 13.18 -13.12
CA ARG A 52 0.50 12.01 -12.23
C ARG A 52 1.45 10.95 -12.81
N GLN A 53 1.36 10.68 -14.11
CA GLN A 53 2.26 9.73 -14.79
C GLN A 53 3.71 10.21 -14.74
N THR A 54 3.97 11.46 -15.10
CA THR A 54 5.34 12.03 -15.08
C THR A 54 5.93 12.11 -13.66
N GLN A 55 5.10 12.36 -12.64
CA GLN A 55 5.53 12.28 -11.24
C GLN A 55 5.90 10.84 -10.83
N GLN A 56 5.12 9.84 -11.26
CA GLN A 56 5.44 8.45 -11.01
C GLN A 56 6.74 8.03 -11.70
N GLU A 57 6.91 8.37 -12.98
CA GLU A 57 8.14 8.11 -13.74
C GLU A 57 9.35 8.78 -13.10
N LEU A 58 9.21 10.01 -12.60
CA LEU A 58 10.26 10.71 -11.86
C LEU A 58 10.64 9.97 -10.57
N HIS A 59 9.66 9.50 -9.80
CA HIS A 59 9.92 8.71 -8.60
C HIS A 59 10.60 7.38 -8.90
N GLU A 60 10.22 6.71 -9.99
CA GLU A 60 10.89 5.48 -10.46
C GLU A 60 12.33 5.75 -10.88
N ALA A 61 12.58 6.82 -11.65
CA ALA A 61 13.93 7.22 -12.05
C ALA A 61 14.81 7.58 -10.83
N GLN A 62 14.26 8.28 -9.83
CA GLN A 62 14.96 8.59 -8.59
C GLN A 62 15.34 7.34 -7.79
N ARG A 63 14.41 6.37 -7.68
CA ARG A 63 14.70 5.07 -7.04
C ARG A 63 15.80 4.33 -7.76
N SER A 64 15.74 4.25 -9.08
CA SER A 64 16.76 3.60 -9.92
C SER A 64 18.13 4.29 -9.78
N ALA A 65 18.17 5.62 -9.74
CA ALA A 65 19.41 6.38 -9.53
C ALA A 65 20.03 6.12 -8.16
N LEU A 66 19.22 6.03 -7.10
CA LEU A 66 19.70 5.69 -5.76
C LEU A 66 20.26 4.26 -5.71
N GLU A 67 19.59 3.31 -6.35
CA GLU A 67 20.06 1.93 -6.47
C GLU A 67 21.39 1.84 -7.23
N ALA A 68 21.52 2.58 -8.34
CA ALA A 68 22.75 2.65 -9.12
C ALA A 68 23.92 3.25 -8.32
N ASP A 69 23.70 4.32 -7.54
CA ASP A 69 24.71 4.91 -6.67
C ASP A 69 25.15 3.94 -5.56
N LEU A 70 24.20 3.21 -4.96
CA LEU A 70 24.49 2.18 -3.97
C LEU A 70 25.30 1.02 -4.59
N ALA A 71 24.92 0.56 -5.79
CA ALA A 71 25.66 -0.46 -6.52
C ALA A 71 27.08 0.00 -6.87
N GLN A 72 27.25 1.26 -7.29
CA GLN A 72 28.57 1.84 -7.57
C GLN A 72 29.44 1.91 -6.30
N LYS A 73 28.87 2.35 -5.17
CA LYS A 73 29.58 2.39 -3.88
C LYS A 73 30.00 0.99 -3.42
N ASN A 74 29.13 0.00 -3.58
CA ASN A 74 29.44 -1.39 -3.26
C ASN A 74 30.56 -1.93 -4.14
N ALA A 75 30.47 -1.77 -5.46
CA ALA A 75 31.50 -2.19 -6.40
C ALA A 75 32.85 -1.52 -6.11
N LYS A 76 32.86 -0.22 -5.77
CA LYS A 76 34.09 0.50 -5.39
C LYS A 76 34.69 -0.03 -4.09
N ASN A 77 33.86 -0.36 -3.10
CA ASN A 77 34.31 -0.96 -1.86
C ASN A 77 34.87 -2.38 -2.06
N GLU A 78 34.23 -3.18 -2.91
CA GLU A 78 34.73 -4.52 -3.28
C GLU A 78 36.06 -4.44 -4.02
N LEU A 79 36.17 -3.51 -4.98
CA LEU A 79 37.43 -3.25 -5.69
C LEU A 79 38.53 -2.91 -4.70
N LYS A 80 38.30 -1.94 -3.80
CA LYS A 80 39.29 -1.55 -2.78
C LYS A 80 39.71 -2.73 -1.89
N LYS A 81 38.77 -3.54 -1.43
CA LYS A 81 39.07 -4.75 -0.64
C LYS A 81 39.93 -5.74 -1.43
N SER A 82 39.66 -5.91 -2.72
CA SER A 82 40.43 -6.79 -3.59
C SER A 82 41.85 -6.26 -3.84
N GLU A 83 42.00 -4.95 -4.04
CA GLU A 83 43.29 -4.27 -4.18
C GLU A 83 44.13 -4.40 -2.91
N ASP A 84 43.54 -4.14 -1.74
CA ASP A 84 44.18 -4.29 -0.44
C ASP A 84 44.61 -5.74 -0.17
N LYS A 85 43.85 -6.72 -0.66
CA LYS A 85 44.21 -8.14 -0.60
C LYS A 85 45.42 -8.43 -1.47
N VAL A 86 45.40 -8.02 -2.73
CA VAL A 86 46.52 -8.22 -3.67
C VAL A 86 47.79 -7.52 -3.18
N TYR A 87 47.66 -6.31 -2.62
CA TYR A 87 48.78 -5.58 -2.06
C TYR A 87 49.42 -6.33 -0.88
N ARG A 88 48.60 -6.85 0.06
CA ARG A 88 49.08 -7.66 1.18
C ARG A 88 49.77 -8.94 0.72
N GLU A 89 49.16 -9.68 -0.20
CA GLU A 89 49.74 -10.91 -0.76
C GLU A 89 51.08 -10.64 -1.46
N ARG A 90 51.18 -9.53 -2.21
CA ARG A 90 52.44 -9.11 -2.84
C ARG A 90 53.51 -8.81 -1.80
N LYS A 91 53.17 -8.08 -0.75
CA LYS A 91 54.11 -7.75 0.35
C LYS A 91 54.58 -9.01 1.07
N GLU A 92 53.67 -9.93 1.39
CA GLU A 92 54.01 -11.22 2.01
C GLU A 92 54.90 -12.08 1.10
N ARG A 93 54.65 -12.05 -0.21
CA ARG A 93 55.48 -12.75 -1.20
C ARG A 93 56.88 -12.15 -1.27
N GLU A 94 56.99 -10.83 -1.21
CA GLU A 94 58.28 -10.12 -1.24
C GLU A 94 59.10 -10.41 0.02
N VAL A 95 58.48 -10.40 1.20
CA VAL A 95 59.12 -10.80 2.46
C VAL A 95 59.65 -12.23 2.38
N ARG A 96 58.79 -13.19 1.99
CA ARG A 96 59.20 -14.61 1.83
C ARG A 96 60.33 -14.78 0.82
N LEU A 97 60.32 -14.02 -0.26
CA LEU A 97 61.36 -14.09 -1.29
C LEU A 97 62.70 -13.51 -0.79
N ASN A 98 62.66 -12.47 0.04
CA ASN A 98 63.85 -11.92 0.69
C ASN A 98 64.41 -12.86 1.78
N GLU A 99 63.55 -13.50 2.57
CA GLU A 99 63.95 -14.53 3.54
C GLU A 99 64.69 -15.68 2.85
N LEU A 100 64.11 -16.24 1.78
CA LEU A 100 64.74 -17.31 0.99
C LEU A 100 66.08 -16.88 0.35
N LYS A 101 66.19 -15.63 -0.10
CA LYS A 101 67.46 -15.08 -0.61
C LYS A 101 68.51 -14.99 0.49
N SER A 102 68.14 -14.49 1.67
CA SER A 102 69.04 -14.39 2.82
C SER A 102 69.56 -15.77 3.24
N GLU A 103 68.67 -16.76 3.37
CA GLU A 103 69.05 -18.14 3.68
C GLU A 103 69.98 -18.74 2.62
N ALA A 104 69.75 -18.45 1.33
CA ALA A 104 70.61 -18.91 0.25
C ALA A 104 72.01 -18.26 0.30
N GLU A 105 72.10 -16.96 0.60
CA GLU A 105 73.37 -16.25 0.80
C GLU A 105 74.13 -16.77 2.01
N GLU A 106 73.46 -17.02 3.14
CA GLU A 106 74.07 -17.62 4.33
C GLU A 106 74.62 -19.02 4.06
N LYS A 107 73.86 -19.88 3.36
CA LYS A 107 74.31 -21.21 2.95
C LYS A 107 75.51 -21.14 2.00
N LYS A 108 75.54 -20.18 1.08
CA LYS A 108 76.68 -19.94 0.19
C LYS A 108 77.92 -19.51 0.98
N LEU A 109 77.79 -18.56 1.91
CA LEU A 109 78.88 -18.10 2.77
C LEU A 109 79.39 -19.23 3.68
N HIS A 110 78.49 -20.06 4.19
CA HIS A 110 78.86 -21.22 5.00
C HIS A 110 79.62 -22.26 4.16
N ALA A 111 79.15 -22.57 2.95
CA ALA A 111 79.84 -23.47 2.03
C ALA A 111 81.25 -22.95 1.67
N GLU A 112 81.38 -21.66 1.36
CA GLU A 112 82.68 -21.02 1.08
C GLU A 112 83.62 -21.07 2.29
N ARG A 113 83.09 -20.89 3.51
CA ARG A 113 83.86 -20.99 4.75
C ARG A 113 84.31 -22.42 5.05
N VAL A 114 83.46 -23.41 4.79
CA VAL A 114 83.79 -24.84 4.93
C VAL A 114 84.86 -25.24 3.91
N ASP A 115 84.73 -24.80 2.66
CA ASP A 115 85.71 -25.06 1.60
C ASP A 115 87.07 -24.42 1.93
N ARG A 116 87.08 -23.17 2.42
CA ARG A 116 88.30 -22.48 2.88
C ARG A 116 88.94 -23.14 4.11
N ARG A 117 88.15 -23.74 5.01
CA ARG A 117 88.64 -24.51 6.15
C ARG A 117 89.14 -25.90 5.74
N ALA A 118 88.57 -26.51 4.72
CA ALA A 118 89.04 -27.79 4.17
C ALA A 118 90.41 -27.65 3.49
N LEU A 119 90.75 -26.49 2.92
CA LEU A 119 92.07 -26.20 2.32
C LEU A 119 93.17 -25.81 3.33
N GLN A 120 92.89 -25.65 4.63
CA GLN A 120 93.87 -25.18 5.63
C GLN A 120 94.02 -26.11 6.85
N ARG A 121 94.09 -27.42 6.62
CA ARG A 121 94.36 -28.38 7.71
C ARG A 121 95.77 -28.97 7.62
N PRO A 122 96.72 -28.51 8.46
CA PRO A 122 97.86 -29.33 8.87
C PRO A 122 97.51 -30.15 10.12
N THR A 123 98.15 -31.30 10.20
CA THR A 123 97.99 -32.37 11.19
C THR A 123 98.89 -32.19 12.42
N SER A 124 98.34 -32.48 13.61
CA SER A 124 99.01 -32.91 14.88
C SER A 124 99.92 -31.91 15.61
N PRO A 125 100.35 -32.14 16.88
CA PRO A 125 100.03 -33.19 17.86
C PRO A 125 99.62 -32.68 19.27
N GLN A 126 99.18 -33.66 20.08
CA GLN A 126 98.93 -33.62 21.52
C GLN A 126 100.20 -33.26 22.33
N GLU A 127 100.08 -32.40 23.34
CA GLU A 127 101.08 -32.26 24.42
C GLU A 127 100.39 -32.39 25.79
N ASP A 128 100.94 -33.30 26.60
CA ASP A 128 100.60 -33.56 27.99
C ASP A 128 101.21 -32.50 28.91
N LEU A 129 100.42 -31.90 29.79
CA LEU A 129 100.90 -31.26 31.02
C LEU A 129 100.20 -31.88 32.24
N LYS A 130 100.93 -32.73 32.96
CA LYS A 130 100.64 -33.11 34.34
C LYS A 130 101.28 -32.09 35.28
N ASP A 131 100.46 -31.44 36.11
CA ASP A 131 100.96 -30.89 37.36
C ASP A 131 99.90 -30.99 38.47
N LYS A 132 100.40 -31.06 39.70
CA LYS A 132 99.86 -31.77 40.88
C LYS A 132 98.51 -31.27 41.39
N LEU A 133 97.59 -32.20 41.67
CA LEU A 133 96.29 -31.95 42.30
C LEU A 133 96.17 -32.67 43.65
N SER A 134 95.53 -32.01 44.61
CA SER A 134 95.32 -32.46 45.99
C SER A 134 94.26 -33.58 46.06
N GLU A 135 94.27 -34.44 47.08
CA GLU A 135 93.31 -35.57 47.24
C GLU A 135 91.82 -35.15 47.18
N HIS A 136 91.51 -33.92 47.59
CA HIS A 136 90.16 -33.35 47.47
C HIS A 136 89.75 -33.02 46.03
N ASP A 137 90.72 -32.75 45.15
CA ASP A 137 90.45 -32.49 43.75
C ASP A 137 90.38 -33.80 42.94
N GLN A 138 91.05 -34.86 43.40
CA GLN A 138 90.97 -36.19 42.78
C GLN A 138 89.55 -36.78 42.87
N THR A 139 88.90 -36.68 44.02
CA THR A 139 87.50 -37.13 44.18
C THR A 139 86.52 -36.32 43.34
N LYS A 140 86.78 -35.03 43.13
CA LYS A 140 86.01 -34.20 42.20
C LYS A 140 86.25 -34.62 40.76
N ILE A 141 87.49 -34.93 40.38
CA ILE A 141 87.82 -35.44 39.04
C ILE A 141 87.06 -36.74 38.79
N ASP A 142 87.07 -37.70 39.72
CA ASP A 142 86.38 -38.98 39.55
C ASP A 142 84.86 -38.79 39.40
N MET A 143 84.29 -37.84 40.15
CA MET A 143 82.86 -37.48 40.03
C MET A 143 82.55 -36.85 38.66
N TYR A 144 83.40 -35.95 38.18
CA TYR A 144 83.27 -35.34 36.87
C TYR A 144 83.47 -36.38 35.75
N GLU A 145 84.46 -37.27 35.83
CA GLU A 145 84.67 -38.35 34.87
C GLU A 145 83.49 -39.31 34.79
N ASN A 146 82.85 -39.63 35.91
CA ASN A 146 81.65 -40.48 35.93
C ASN A 146 80.46 -39.76 35.29
N ALA A 147 80.25 -38.48 35.60
CA ALA A 147 79.23 -37.66 34.94
C ALA A 147 79.49 -37.53 33.43
N PHE A 148 80.74 -37.34 33.01
CA PHE A 148 81.12 -37.27 31.60
C PHE A 148 80.90 -38.59 30.88
N SER A 149 81.23 -39.72 31.51
CA SER A 149 80.98 -41.05 30.92
C SER A 149 79.49 -41.29 30.68
N ARG A 150 78.62 -40.89 31.63
CA ARG A 150 77.17 -40.97 31.46
C ARG A 150 76.65 -40.07 30.34
N ILE A 151 77.15 -38.83 30.23
CA ILE A 151 76.77 -37.91 29.16
C ILE A 151 77.21 -38.46 27.80
N LYS A 152 78.44 -38.98 27.73
CA LYS A 152 79.00 -39.60 26.53
C LYS A 152 78.18 -40.80 26.06
N GLU A 153 77.76 -41.66 27.00
CA GLU A 153 76.92 -42.82 26.73
C GLU A 153 75.51 -42.42 26.29
N ALA A 154 74.88 -41.45 26.96
CA ALA A 154 73.54 -40.95 26.61
C ALA A 154 73.48 -40.21 25.27
N THR A 155 74.56 -39.51 24.90
CA THR A 155 74.66 -38.77 23.63
C THR A 155 75.23 -39.60 22.48
N GLY A 156 75.73 -40.81 22.76
CA GLY A 156 76.35 -41.70 21.76
C GLY A 156 77.56 -41.07 21.06
N ALA A 157 78.30 -40.20 21.75
CA ALA A 157 79.47 -39.51 21.22
C ALA A 157 80.77 -40.23 21.62
N SER A 158 81.79 -40.20 20.76
CA SER A 158 83.06 -40.91 21.00
C SER A 158 84.07 -40.08 21.79
N THR A 159 83.92 -38.76 21.82
CA THR A 159 84.84 -37.82 22.49
C THR A 159 84.06 -36.67 23.14
N MET A 160 84.58 -36.10 24.24
CA MET A 160 83.95 -34.96 24.92
C MET A 160 83.74 -33.75 23.99
N GLN A 161 84.70 -33.49 23.10
CA GLN A 161 84.59 -32.44 22.11
C GLN A 161 83.40 -32.65 21.16
N GLU A 162 83.11 -33.91 20.80
CA GLU A 162 81.97 -34.24 19.93
C GLU A 162 80.64 -34.01 20.64
N VAL A 163 80.57 -34.24 21.96
CA VAL A 163 79.40 -33.87 22.79
C VAL A 163 79.18 -32.37 22.73
N VAL A 164 80.24 -31.58 22.99
CA VAL A 164 80.16 -30.11 22.98
C VAL A 164 79.75 -29.59 21.61
N ASP A 165 80.35 -30.09 20.53
CA ASP A 165 80.03 -29.66 19.17
C ASP A 165 78.57 -30.00 18.79
N ARG A 166 78.05 -31.16 19.22
CA ARG A 166 76.64 -31.53 19.02
C ARG A 166 75.69 -30.64 19.81
N PHE A 167 75.97 -30.37 21.08
CA PHE A 167 75.18 -29.43 21.90
C PHE A 167 75.16 -28.03 21.28
N MET A 168 76.34 -27.50 20.92
CA MET A 168 76.44 -26.19 20.27
C MET A 168 75.71 -26.13 18.92
N SER A 169 75.69 -27.23 18.16
CA SER A 169 74.93 -27.30 16.91
C SER A 169 73.41 -27.37 17.14
N GLN A 170 72.97 -27.93 18.26
CA GLN A 170 71.57 -28.12 18.62
C GLN A 170 70.96 -26.92 19.35
N ASP A 171 71.75 -26.05 19.99
CA ASP A 171 71.27 -24.86 20.70
C ASP A 171 70.35 -23.97 19.83
N SER A 172 70.67 -23.81 18.55
CA SER A 172 69.81 -23.07 17.62
C SER A 172 68.47 -23.76 17.36
N THR A 173 68.46 -25.09 17.31
CA THR A 173 67.27 -25.90 17.04
C THR A 173 66.37 -25.96 18.27
N THR A 174 66.95 -26.09 19.47
CA THR A 174 66.20 -26.07 20.73
C THR A 174 65.56 -24.70 20.96
N ALA A 175 66.29 -23.60 20.74
CA ALA A 175 65.74 -22.25 20.82
C ALA A 175 64.59 -22.02 19.82
N HIS A 176 64.72 -22.54 18.59
CA HIS A 176 63.66 -22.46 17.60
C HIS A 176 62.40 -23.26 17.99
N LEU A 177 62.58 -24.49 18.50
CA LEU A 177 61.48 -25.34 18.97
C LEU A 177 60.77 -24.72 20.19
N GLU A 178 61.52 -24.10 21.09
CA GLU A 178 60.96 -23.42 22.27
C GLU A 178 60.16 -22.19 21.86
N LYS A 179 60.65 -21.40 20.90
CA LYS A 179 59.88 -20.29 20.30
C LYS A 179 58.61 -20.78 19.61
N MET A 180 58.69 -21.86 18.82
CA MET A 180 57.53 -22.43 18.14
C MET A 180 56.50 -22.98 19.13
N LYS A 181 56.96 -23.56 20.25
CA LYS A 181 56.10 -23.98 21.35
C LYS A 181 55.39 -22.77 21.97
N GLU A 182 56.11 -21.70 22.27
CA GLU A 182 55.53 -20.47 22.84
C GLU A 182 54.51 -19.83 21.89
N ASP A 183 54.84 -19.72 20.60
CA ASP A 183 53.92 -19.21 19.56
C ASP A 183 52.65 -20.09 19.45
N SER A 184 52.80 -21.41 19.52
CA SER A 184 51.66 -22.34 19.52
C SER A 184 50.81 -22.20 20.78
N GLU A 185 51.42 -22.05 21.95
CA GLU A 185 50.71 -21.84 23.22
C GLU A 185 49.94 -20.52 23.21
N GLN A 186 50.54 -19.44 22.70
CA GLN A 186 49.87 -18.16 22.52
C GLN A 186 48.69 -18.25 21.54
N ASN A 187 48.85 -18.97 20.43
CA ASN A 187 47.77 -19.15 19.46
C ASN A 187 46.61 -19.97 20.04
N VAL A 188 46.90 -21.02 20.83
CA VAL A 188 45.87 -21.79 21.54
C VAL A 188 45.12 -20.91 22.54
N ALA A 189 45.81 -20.03 23.27
CA ALA A 189 45.17 -19.09 24.20
C ALA A 189 44.24 -18.12 23.46
N LYS A 190 44.71 -17.48 22.37
CA LYS A 190 43.90 -16.58 21.54
C LYS A 190 42.65 -17.26 20.98
N LEU A 191 42.79 -18.48 20.46
CA LEU A 191 41.66 -19.24 19.93
C LEU A 191 40.66 -19.65 21.01
N ARG A 192 41.11 -19.93 22.24
CA ARG A 192 40.21 -20.19 23.37
C ARG A 192 39.43 -18.94 23.77
N ASP A 193 40.07 -17.79 23.79
CA ASP A 193 39.42 -16.51 24.10
C ASP A 193 38.41 -16.14 23.01
N GLU A 194 38.78 -16.30 21.74
CA GLU A 194 37.88 -16.03 20.61
C GLU A 194 36.67 -16.98 20.61
N LYS A 195 36.88 -18.27 20.89
CA LYS A 195 35.79 -19.24 21.06
C LYS A 195 34.86 -18.84 22.21
N SER A 196 35.42 -18.40 23.34
CA SER A 196 34.64 -17.93 24.49
C SER A 196 33.81 -16.70 24.15
N ARG A 197 34.41 -15.73 23.44
CA ARG A 197 33.71 -14.53 22.94
C ARG A 197 32.58 -14.89 21.98
N LEU A 198 32.85 -15.71 20.96
CA LEU A 198 31.85 -16.14 19.98
C LEU A 198 30.71 -16.92 20.62
N ASN A 199 30.99 -17.76 21.63
CA ASN A 199 29.94 -18.46 22.37
C ASN A 199 29.03 -17.49 23.14
N LYS A 200 29.59 -16.45 23.78
CA LYS A 200 28.78 -15.42 24.44
C LYS A 200 27.91 -14.65 23.46
N GLU A 201 28.47 -14.21 22.33
CA GLU A 201 27.72 -13.54 21.27
C GLU A 201 26.61 -14.44 20.70
N PHE A 202 26.86 -15.75 20.58
CA PHE A 202 25.87 -16.71 20.15
C PHE A 202 24.74 -16.88 21.17
N GLU A 203 25.06 -17.00 22.47
CA GLU A 203 24.06 -17.06 23.53
C GLU A 203 23.21 -15.77 23.56
N GLU A 204 23.85 -14.61 23.47
CA GLU A 204 23.15 -13.32 23.37
C GLU A 204 22.23 -13.27 22.15
N MET A 205 22.67 -13.70 20.97
CA MET A 205 21.81 -13.76 19.79
C MET A 205 20.66 -14.75 19.96
N LYS A 206 20.93 -15.94 20.50
CA LYS A 206 19.92 -16.98 20.69
C LYS A 206 18.79 -16.51 21.60
N TYR A 207 19.12 -15.87 22.74
CA TYR A 207 18.12 -15.46 23.72
C TYR A 207 17.56 -14.05 23.45
N SER A 208 18.27 -13.16 22.75
CA SER A 208 17.75 -11.82 22.40
C SER A 208 16.99 -11.77 21.07
N GLY A 209 17.29 -12.66 20.12
CA GLY A 209 16.59 -12.75 18.84
C GLY A 209 15.15 -13.24 18.98
N GLU A 210 14.90 -14.17 19.90
CA GLU A 210 13.58 -14.74 20.16
C GLU A 210 12.66 -13.71 20.86
N ALA A 211 13.20 -12.94 21.82
CA ALA A 211 12.47 -11.87 22.50
C ALA A 211 12.06 -10.72 21.56
N LYS A 212 12.95 -10.32 20.63
CA LYS A 212 12.65 -9.29 19.62
C LYS A 212 11.60 -9.75 18.62
N THR A 213 11.65 -11.02 18.21
CA THR A 213 10.67 -11.61 17.27
C THR A 213 9.28 -11.69 17.91
N SER A 214 9.19 -12.16 19.16
CA SER A 214 7.93 -12.22 19.91
C SER A 214 7.32 -10.82 20.12
N THR A 215 8.14 -9.81 20.42
CA THR A 215 7.66 -8.43 20.60
C THR A 215 7.17 -7.83 19.28
N GLY A 216 7.88 -8.07 18.17
CA GLY A 216 7.46 -7.63 16.84
C GLY A 216 6.15 -8.27 16.40
N GLN A 217 5.99 -9.57 16.64
CA GLN A 217 4.76 -10.30 16.32
C GLN A 217 3.55 -9.79 17.10
N ARG A 218 3.73 -9.47 18.40
CA ARG A 218 2.67 -8.84 19.21
C ARG A 218 2.27 -7.45 18.71
N ILE A 219 3.23 -6.65 18.25
CA ILE A 219 2.93 -5.32 17.69
C ILE A 219 2.17 -5.45 16.38
N LEU A 220 2.53 -6.42 15.54
CA LEU A 220 1.80 -6.71 14.30
C LEU A 220 0.37 -7.16 14.56
N GLU A 221 0.16 -8.03 15.55
CA GLU A 221 -1.17 -8.48 15.96
C GLU A 221 -2.04 -7.31 16.47
N GLN A 222 -1.47 -6.43 17.30
CA GLN A 222 -2.18 -5.22 17.76
C GLN A 222 -2.47 -4.22 16.63
N ALA A 223 -1.58 -4.14 15.63
CA ALA A 223 -1.81 -3.30 14.45
C ALA A 223 -2.92 -3.88 13.57
N GLN A 224 -2.96 -5.21 13.41
CA GLN A 224 -4.00 -5.91 12.67
C GLN A 224 -5.37 -5.75 13.34
N GLU A 225 -5.45 -5.94 14.67
CA GLU A 225 -6.70 -5.76 15.41
C GLU A 225 -7.26 -4.34 15.25
N LYS A 226 -6.40 -3.31 15.33
CA LYS A 226 -6.81 -1.92 15.10
C LYS A 226 -7.26 -1.65 13.66
N LEU A 227 -6.65 -2.33 12.69
CA LEU A 227 -7.06 -2.24 11.29
C LEU A 227 -8.46 -2.83 11.13
N ASP A 228 -8.69 -4.04 11.63
CA ASP A 228 -9.98 -4.73 11.55
C ASP A 228 -11.09 -3.91 12.23
N GLU A 229 -10.82 -3.31 13.40
CA GLU A 229 -11.76 -2.40 14.07
C GLU A 229 -12.04 -1.12 13.26
N SER A 230 -11.04 -0.59 12.56
CA SER A 230 -11.22 0.58 11.71
C SER A 230 -12.01 0.25 10.44
N GLU A 231 -11.76 -0.90 9.83
CA GLU A 231 -12.48 -1.38 8.65
C GLU A 231 -13.95 -1.64 8.99
N LYS A 232 -14.23 -2.31 10.10
CA LYS A 232 -15.60 -2.53 10.57
C LYS A 232 -16.35 -1.21 10.81
N ARG A 233 -15.70 -0.22 11.44
CA ARG A 233 -16.30 1.12 11.64
C ARG A 233 -16.60 1.81 10.31
N ARG A 234 -15.66 1.75 9.35
CA ARG A 234 -15.85 2.31 8.01
C ARG A 234 -17.05 1.67 7.31
N ASP A 235 -17.18 0.35 7.39
CA ASP A 235 -18.27 -0.38 6.75
C ASP A 235 -19.62 -0.06 7.42
N ASP A 236 -19.66 0.02 8.75
CA ASP A 236 -20.85 0.45 9.50
C ASP A 236 -21.26 1.88 9.10
N ASP A 237 -20.32 2.81 8.97
CA ASP A 237 -20.61 4.18 8.57
C ASP A 237 -21.01 4.29 7.09
N ALA A 238 -20.43 3.48 6.20
CA ALA A 238 -20.86 3.37 4.81
C ALA A 238 -22.31 2.89 4.70
N THR A 239 -22.71 1.85 5.45
CA THR A 239 -24.10 1.39 5.44
C THR A 239 -25.07 2.41 6.03
N LYS A 240 -24.66 3.17 7.07
CA LYS A 240 -25.47 4.29 7.59
C LYS A 240 -25.63 5.39 6.54
N MET A 241 -24.54 5.75 5.85
CA MET A 241 -24.55 6.76 4.79
C MET A 241 -25.44 6.34 3.62
N GLU A 242 -25.39 5.08 3.20
CA GLU A 242 -26.27 4.58 2.14
C GLU A 242 -27.75 4.67 2.54
N LYS A 243 -28.07 4.29 3.79
CA LYS A 243 -29.44 4.42 4.33
C LYS A 243 -29.91 5.86 4.39
N THR A 244 -29.07 6.81 4.82
CA THR A 244 -29.43 8.24 4.86
C THR A 244 -29.56 8.82 3.47
N MET A 245 -28.69 8.43 2.53
CA MET A 245 -28.76 8.85 1.13
C MET A 245 -30.06 8.37 0.46
N LYS A 246 -30.47 7.11 0.69
CA LYS A 246 -31.75 6.60 0.20
C LYS A 246 -32.93 7.41 0.73
N LYS A 247 -32.96 7.69 2.04
CA LYS A 247 -33.99 8.55 2.65
C LYS A 247 -33.97 9.97 2.05
N MET A 248 -32.79 10.52 1.79
CA MET A 248 -32.66 11.85 1.18
C MET A 248 -33.24 11.88 -0.24
N ILE A 249 -33.02 10.83 -1.04
CA ILE A 249 -33.60 10.69 -2.38
C ILE A 249 -35.13 10.59 -2.30
N GLU A 250 -35.67 9.80 -1.37
CA GLU A 250 -37.11 9.70 -1.13
C GLU A 250 -37.72 11.06 -0.75
N VAL A 251 -37.06 11.82 0.13
CA VAL A 251 -37.48 13.16 0.52
C VAL A 251 -37.43 14.13 -0.66
N LYS A 252 -36.34 14.13 -1.44
CA LYS A 252 -36.21 14.97 -2.64
C LYS A 252 -37.34 14.70 -3.63
N SER A 253 -37.59 13.43 -3.95
CA SER A 253 -38.69 13.05 -4.85
C SER A 253 -40.05 13.45 -4.28
N GLY A 254 -40.28 13.30 -2.97
CA GLY A 254 -41.50 13.76 -2.31
C GLY A 254 -41.72 15.27 -2.42
N ILE A 255 -40.67 16.07 -2.26
CA ILE A 255 -40.71 17.54 -2.41
C ILE A 255 -40.95 17.93 -3.86
N GLU A 256 -40.29 17.27 -4.82
CA GLU A 256 -40.52 17.49 -6.26
C GLU A 256 -41.99 17.19 -6.64
N HIS A 257 -42.54 16.07 -6.20
CA HIS A 257 -43.95 15.74 -6.43
C HIS A 257 -44.91 16.75 -5.80
N LEU A 258 -44.60 17.25 -4.61
CA LEU A 258 -45.39 18.28 -3.94
C LEU A 258 -45.34 19.61 -4.72
N ALA A 259 -44.15 20.00 -5.18
CA ALA A 259 -43.95 21.20 -5.99
C ALA A 259 -44.70 21.13 -7.32
N ASP A 260 -44.69 19.99 -7.99
CA ASP A 260 -45.44 19.75 -9.23
C ASP A 260 -46.95 19.93 -9.01
N LYS A 261 -47.51 19.35 -7.93
CA LYS A 261 -48.94 19.51 -7.60
C LYS A 261 -49.33 20.96 -7.32
N LEU A 262 -48.41 21.75 -6.75
CA LEU A 262 -48.63 23.15 -6.40
C LEU A 262 -48.19 24.11 -7.52
N HIS A 263 -47.78 23.62 -8.69
CA HIS A 263 -47.31 24.48 -9.79
C HIS A 263 -48.40 25.49 -10.20
N HIS A 264 -49.67 25.11 -10.18
CA HIS A 264 -50.77 25.97 -10.62
C HIS A 264 -51.09 27.13 -9.66
N LEU A 265 -50.59 27.08 -8.42
CA LEU A 265 -50.76 28.16 -7.44
C LEU A 265 -49.74 29.26 -7.69
N LYS A 266 -50.23 30.50 -7.81
CA LYS A 266 -49.35 31.67 -7.97
C LYS A 266 -48.66 31.98 -6.63
N GLY A 267 -47.34 31.83 -6.61
CA GLY A 267 -46.50 32.22 -5.48
C GLY A 267 -46.70 33.68 -5.08
N THR A 268 -46.37 34.00 -3.83
CA THR A 268 -46.36 35.38 -3.33
C THR A 268 -45.27 36.06 -4.13
N LYS A 269 -45.54 37.26 -4.65
CA LYS A 269 -44.47 38.03 -5.30
C LYS A 269 -43.50 38.51 -4.21
N SER A 270 -42.69 37.60 -3.68
CA SER A 270 -41.54 37.95 -2.87
C SER A 270 -40.46 38.45 -3.83
N GLN A 271 -40.04 39.69 -3.63
CA GLN A 271 -39.06 40.40 -4.46
C GLN A 271 -37.65 39.88 -4.15
N VAL A 272 -37.34 38.64 -4.49
CA VAL A 272 -35.96 38.17 -4.53
C VAL A 272 -35.80 37.33 -5.80
N PRO A 273 -34.89 37.69 -6.72
CA PRO A 273 -34.61 36.83 -7.87
C PRO A 273 -34.01 35.52 -7.34
N THR A 274 -34.81 34.47 -7.32
CA THR A 274 -34.36 33.11 -7.00
C THR A 274 -33.22 32.78 -7.96
N THR A 275 -32.02 32.63 -7.42
CA THR A 275 -30.87 32.15 -8.21
C THR A 275 -31.27 30.80 -8.79
N VAL A 276 -31.02 30.57 -10.08
CA VAL A 276 -31.34 29.28 -10.72
C VAL A 276 -30.33 28.27 -10.18
N ILE A 277 -30.68 27.64 -9.07
CA ILE A 277 -29.87 26.63 -8.41
C ILE A 277 -29.99 25.34 -9.23
N SER A 278 -28.84 24.70 -9.51
CA SER A 278 -28.80 23.49 -10.34
C SER A 278 -29.61 22.35 -9.70
N PRO A 279 -30.44 21.61 -10.45
CA PRO A 279 -31.22 20.46 -9.96
C PRO A 279 -30.38 19.34 -9.31
N GLN A 280 -29.07 19.34 -9.53
CA GLN A 280 -28.11 18.38 -9.00
C GLN A 280 -27.50 18.81 -7.66
N SER A 281 -27.67 20.07 -7.27
CA SER A 281 -27.15 20.58 -5.99
C SER A 281 -28.10 20.24 -4.83
N ASN A 282 -27.55 20.06 -3.63
CA ASN A 282 -28.36 19.83 -2.42
C ASN A 282 -29.21 21.08 -2.08
N ASP A 283 -28.73 22.27 -2.44
CA ASP A 283 -29.40 23.54 -2.19
C ASP A 283 -30.69 23.70 -3.01
N TYR A 284 -30.83 22.98 -4.13
CA TYR A 284 -32.04 22.95 -4.93
C TYR A 284 -33.24 22.40 -4.15
N VAL A 285 -33.02 21.37 -3.33
CA VAL A 285 -34.11 20.75 -2.54
C VAL A 285 -34.61 21.71 -1.46
N LEU A 286 -33.70 22.49 -0.87
CA LEU A 286 -34.04 23.48 0.16
C LEU A 286 -34.84 24.65 -0.41
N ASP A 287 -34.42 25.18 -1.56
CA ASP A 287 -35.16 26.23 -2.27
C ASP A 287 -36.53 25.73 -2.73
N LEU A 288 -36.58 24.53 -3.32
CA LEU A 288 -37.85 23.91 -3.72
C LEU A 288 -38.77 23.71 -2.52
N LEU A 289 -38.25 23.23 -1.38
CA LEU A 289 -39.02 23.09 -0.16
C LEU A 289 -39.58 24.44 0.32
N GLY A 290 -38.78 25.50 0.34
CA GLY A 290 -39.24 26.84 0.71
C GLY A 290 -40.35 27.36 -0.21
N THR A 291 -40.21 27.18 -1.53
CA THR A 291 -41.27 27.58 -2.48
C THR A 291 -42.55 26.75 -2.32
N THR A 292 -42.44 25.46 -1.98
CA THR A 292 -43.62 24.63 -1.69
C THR A 292 -44.32 25.03 -0.41
N GLU A 293 -43.55 25.37 0.64
CA GLU A 293 -44.08 25.84 1.91
C GLU A 293 -44.88 27.13 1.73
N GLU A 294 -44.33 28.14 1.04
CA GLU A 294 -45.04 29.39 0.77
C GLU A 294 -46.37 29.16 0.03
N LYS A 295 -46.36 28.28 -0.97
CA LYS A 295 -47.56 27.93 -1.75
C LYS A 295 -48.59 27.17 -0.92
N LEU A 296 -48.15 26.28 -0.02
CA LEU A 296 -49.05 25.56 0.88
C LEU A 296 -49.70 26.49 1.90
N VAL A 297 -48.95 27.42 2.49
CA VAL A 297 -49.48 28.41 3.44
C VAL A 297 -50.60 29.23 2.80
N LYS A 298 -50.37 29.72 1.57
CA LYS A 298 -51.42 30.41 0.80
C LYS A 298 -52.63 29.56 0.52
N LEU A 299 -52.43 28.29 0.17
CA LEU A 299 -53.53 27.38 -0.10
C LEU A 299 -54.39 27.22 1.17
N VAL A 300 -53.75 27.10 2.33
CA VAL A 300 -54.45 27.04 3.63
C VAL A 300 -55.22 28.34 3.88
N GLU A 301 -54.61 29.51 3.69
CA GLU A 301 -55.30 30.81 3.83
C GLU A 301 -56.50 30.95 2.88
N GLU A 302 -56.36 30.53 1.62
CA GLU A 302 -57.44 30.56 0.62
C GLU A 302 -58.57 29.56 0.92
N LEU A 303 -58.25 28.44 1.59
CA LEU A 303 -59.22 27.44 2.01
C LEU A 303 -59.95 27.84 3.29
N GLU A 304 -59.29 28.51 4.23
CA GLU A 304 -59.92 29.06 5.44
C GLU A 304 -60.98 30.12 5.11
N ALA A 305 -60.79 30.86 4.01
CA ALA A 305 -61.75 31.85 3.53
C ALA A 305 -62.98 31.25 2.80
N LYS A 306 -63.03 29.94 2.56
CA LYS A 306 -64.09 29.26 1.80
C LYS A 306 -64.90 28.30 2.68
N ASP A 307 -66.21 28.21 2.40
CA ASP A 307 -67.04 27.14 2.98
C ASP A 307 -66.67 25.79 2.34
N LEU A 308 -65.79 25.06 3.02
CA LEU A 308 -65.29 23.76 2.61
C LEU A 308 -66.41 22.72 2.49
N GLU A 309 -67.45 22.80 3.32
CA GLU A 309 -68.50 21.78 3.34
C GLU A 309 -69.53 21.98 2.21
N GLY A 310 -69.83 23.23 1.87
CA GLY A 310 -70.61 23.59 0.68
C GLY A 310 -69.89 23.21 -0.61
N THR A 311 -68.62 23.59 -0.75
CA THR A 311 -67.81 23.29 -1.95
C THR A 311 -67.57 21.79 -2.15
N LEU A 312 -67.37 21.02 -1.08
CA LEU A 312 -67.28 19.55 -1.16
C LEU A 312 -68.60 18.89 -1.58
N LYS A 313 -69.75 19.45 -1.17
CA LYS A 313 -71.07 18.97 -1.65
C LYS A 313 -71.28 19.29 -3.13
N GLU A 314 -70.89 20.48 -3.58
CA GLU A 314 -70.95 20.85 -5.01
C GLU A 314 -70.02 20.00 -5.86
N MET A 315 -68.79 19.73 -5.42
CA MET A 315 -67.87 18.82 -6.11
C MET A 315 -68.42 17.39 -6.18
N ARG A 316 -68.98 16.86 -5.08
CA ARG A 316 -69.64 15.53 -5.11
C ARG A 316 -70.85 15.52 -6.04
N GLN A 317 -71.61 16.60 -6.12
CA GLN A 317 -72.77 16.71 -7.00
C GLN A 317 -72.36 16.81 -8.47
N LEU A 318 -71.27 17.52 -8.76
CA LEU A 318 -70.61 17.55 -10.07
C LEU A 318 -70.05 16.17 -10.45
N ASP A 319 -69.36 15.48 -9.55
CA ASP A 319 -68.85 14.12 -9.78
C ASP A 319 -70.00 13.12 -10.01
N LEU A 320 -71.11 13.26 -9.29
CA LEU A 320 -72.32 12.47 -9.55
C LEU A 320 -72.95 12.78 -10.91
N GLN A 321 -72.94 14.05 -11.35
CA GLN A 321 -73.39 14.44 -12.68
C GLN A 321 -72.48 13.87 -13.77
N TYR A 322 -71.15 13.96 -13.61
CA TYR A 322 -70.18 13.39 -14.55
C TYR A 322 -70.23 11.86 -14.60
N ALA A 323 -70.47 11.20 -13.45
CA ALA A 323 -70.67 9.76 -13.39
C ALA A 323 -72.01 9.32 -14.02
N GLY A 324 -73.05 10.17 -13.96
CA GLY A 324 -74.35 9.94 -14.58
C GLY A 324 -74.37 10.15 -16.10
N ASP A 325 -73.55 11.08 -16.62
CA ASP A 325 -73.50 11.43 -18.05
C ASP A 325 -72.53 10.57 -18.88
N GLY A 326 -71.75 9.68 -18.24
CA GLY A 326 -70.81 8.78 -18.92
C GLY A 326 -69.68 9.47 -19.70
N ARG A 327 -69.59 10.80 -19.64
CA ARG A 327 -68.53 11.59 -20.27
C ARG A 327 -67.44 11.86 -19.25
N LEU A 328 -66.28 11.25 -19.46
CA LEU A 328 -65.10 11.53 -18.65
C LEU A 328 -64.57 12.94 -18.94
N PRO A 329 -63.94 13.61 -17.96
CA PRO A 329 -63.34 14.93 -18.15
C PRO A 329 -62.30 14.96 -19.28
N ALA A 330 -62.14 16.10 -19.96
CA ALA A 330 -61.27 16.25 -21.13
C ALA A 330 -59.77 16.04 -20.85
N TYR A 331 -59.34 16.13 -19.59
CA TYR A 331 -57.96 15.88 -19.15
C TYR A 331 -57.70 14.39 -18.82
N ASN A 332 -58.67 13.52 -19.03
CA ASN A 332 -58.53 12.10 -18.73
C ASN A 332 -57.81 11.39 -19.89
N THR A 333 -56.49 11.27 -19.79
CA THR A 333 -55.66 10.44 -20.68
C THR A 333 -55.91 8.97 -20.36
N ARG A 334 -56.82 8.34 -21.13
CA ARG A 334 -56.95 6.89 -21.13
C ARG A 334 -55.61 6.27 -21.57
N ILE A 335 -54.89 5.68 -20.62
CA ILE A 335 -53.76 4.81 -20.93
C ILE A 335 -54.37 3.52 -21.48
N ASN A 336 -54.23 3.28 -22.79
CA ASN A 336 -54.47 1.96 -23.34
C ASN A 336 -53.27 1.09 -22.96
N PRO A 337 -53.39 0.12 -22.04
CA PRO A 337 -52.33 -0.87 -21.89
C PRO A 337 -52.16 -1.55 -23.25
N PRO A 338 -50.92 -1.76 -23.73
CA PRO A 338 -50.68 -2.42 -24.99
C PRO A 338 -51.45 -3.75 -24.97
N SER A 339 -52.31 -3.95 -25.96
CA SER A 339 -52.95 -5.23 -26.19
C SER A 339 -51.84 -6.26 -26.19
N THR A 340 -51.94 -7.24 -25.30
CA THR A 340 -51.08 -8.42 -25.31
C THR A 340 -51.25 -9.09 -26.66
N VAL A 341 -50.39 -8.72 -27.61
CA VAL A 341 -50.09 -9.53 -28.76
C VAL A 341 -49.59 -10.82 -28.15
N LYS A 342 -50.41 -11.87 -28.26
CA LYS A 342 -49.97 -13.26 -28.09
C LYS A 342 -48.90 -13.51 -29.15
N GLY A 343 -47.68 -13.10 -28.85
CA GLY A 343 -46.47 -13.43 -29.57
C GLY A 343 -45.72 -14.46 -28.76
N ASN A 344 -45.96 -15.73 -29.06
CA ASN A 344 -45.09 -16.82 -28.65
C ASN A 344 -43.72 -16.58 -29.30
N ILE A 345 -42.75 -16.03 -28.56
CA ILE A 345 -41.35 -15.98 -28.96
C ILE A 345 -40.50 -16.29 -27.72
N TYR A 346 -40.12 -17.57 -27.63
CA TYR A 346 -38.94 -18.20 -27.00
C TYR A 346 -38.08 -17.36 -26.03
N GLY A 347 -37.63 -17.88 -24.89
CA GLY A 347 -37.58 -19.28 -24.46
C GLY A 347 -37.06 -19.43 -23.02
N ASP A 348 -36.97 -20.68 -22.60
CA ASP A 348 -36.41 -21.19 -21.35
C ASP A 348 -35.28 -20.33 -20.77
N ASP A 349 -35.48 -19.86 -19.54
CA ASP A 349 -34.43 -19.98 -18.53
C ASP A 349 -35.10 -20.18 -17.17
N ASP A 350 -35.03 -21.43 -16.70
CA ASP A 350 -35.38 -21.82 -15.36
C ASP A 350 -34.39 -21.19 -14.36
N ASN A 351 -34.81 -20.22 -13.55
CA ASN A 351 -34.29 -20.18 -12.18
C ASN A 351 -35.24 -19.51 -11.17
N ALA A 352 -35.30 -20.17 -10.01
CA ALA A 352 -36.26 -20.07 -8.94
C ALA A 352 -36.28 -18.72 -8.18
N GLY A 353 -37.47 -18.40 -7.67
CA GLY A 353 -37.71 -17.39 -6.65
C GLY A 353 -39.16 -17.45 -6.16
N GLU A 354 -39.49 -18.48 -5.39
CA GLU A 354 -40.71 -18.53 -4.57
C GLU A 354 -40.84 -17.29 -3.69
N ASP A 355 -42.03 -16.69 -3.70
CA ASP A 355 -42.75 -16.11 -2.55
C ASP A 355 -43.52 -14.84 -2.93
N ASN A 356 -44.75 -15.02 -3.43
CA ASN A 356 -45.83 -14.11 -3.06
C ASN A 356 -47.21 -14.78 -3.21
N PRO A 357 -47.79 -15.36 -2.14
CA PRO A 357 -49.04 -16.12 -2.22
C PRO A 357 -50.27 -15.24 -2.01
N GLU A 358 -50.38 -14.06 -2.64
CA GLU A 358 -51.53 -13.19 -2.37
C GLU A 358 -52.02 -12.25 -3.49
N CYS A 359 -51.79 -12.60 -4.76
CA CYS A 359 -52.58 -12.01 -5.84
C CYS A 359 -53.75 -12.92 -6.20
N GLN A 360 -54.89 -12.70 -5.52
CA GLN A 360 -56.14 -13.35 -5.91
C GLN A 360 -56.51 -12.92 -7.34
N THR A 361 -56.62 -13.91 -8.23
CA THR A 361 -56.97 -13.70 -9.63
C THR A 361 -58.30 -12.96 -9.74
N ARG A 362 -58.43 -12.05 -10.70
CA ARG A 362 -59.62 -11.21 -10.95
C ARG A 362 -60.93 -12.00 -10.88
N ASP A 363 -60.94 -13.21 -11.42
CA ASP A 363 -62.13 -14.04 -11.49
C ASP A 363 -62.54 -14.59 -10.10
N ARG A 364 -61.58 -14.78 -9.17
CA ARG A 364 -61.84 -15.18 -7.78
C ARG A 364 -62.48 -14.04 -6.98
N ILE A 365 -62.00 -12.82 -7.19
CA ILE A 365 -62.59 -11.59 -6.61
C ILE A 365 -64.01 -11.38 -7.14
N LYS A 366 -64.22 -11.63 -8.44
CA LYS A 366 -65.54 -11.52 -9.07
C LYS A 366 -66.53 -12.54 -8.50
N MET A 367 -66.10 -13.79 -8.30
CA MET A 367 -66.89 -14.83 -7.66
C MET A 367 -67.29 -14.46 -6.23
N MET A 368 -66.35 -13.98 -5.41
CA MET A 368 -66.67 -13.53 -4.04
C MET A 368 -67.65 -12.35 -4.04
N GLY A 369 -67.54 -11.44 -5.00
CA GLY A 369 -68.49 -10.34 -5.18
C GLY A 369 -69.90 -10.83 -5.51
N GLU A 370 -70.03 -11.80 -6.42
CA GLU A 370 -71.32 -12.39 -6.79
C GLU A 370 -71.95 -13.16 -5.63
N ASP A 371 -71.17 -13.91 -4.84
CA ASP A 371 -71.64 -14.61 -3.64
C ASP A 371 -72.12 -13.64 -2.55
N LEU A 372 -71.41 -12.53 -2.34
CA LEU A 372 -71.78 -11.51 -1.36
C LEU A 372 -73.09 -10.79 -1.75
N ILE A 373 -73.31 -10.57 -3.04
CA ILE A 373 -74.56 -10.01 -3.58
C ILE A 373 -75.70 -11.02 -3.48
N GLY A 374 -75.44 -12.31 -3.74
CA GLY A 374 -76.41 -13.40 -3.56
C GLY A 374 -76.89 -13.55 -2.11
N LEU A 375 -75.98 -13.37 -1.14
CA LEU A 375 -76.29 -13.37 0.29
C LEU A 375 -77.15 -12.19 0.73
N LYS A 376 -76.94 -10.99 0.16
CA LYS A 376 -77.75 -9.79 0.47
C LYS A 376 -79.11 -9.73 -0.23
N THR A 377 -79.28 -10.44 -1.35
CA THR A 377 -80.53 -10.43 -2.13
C THR A 377 -81.54 -11.49 -1.70
N LYS A 378 -81.15 -12.50 -0.91
CA LYS A 378 -82.11 -13.42 -0.26
C LYS A 378 -82.81 -12.75 0.92
N ARG A 379 -83.93 -12.07 0.64
CA ARG A 379 -84.93 -11.69 1.66
C ARG A 379 -85.41 -12.95 2.42
N MET A 380 -85.15 -12.99 3.73
CA MET A 380 -85.69 -13.98 4.67
C MET A 380 -87.23 -14.07 4.55
N LYS A 381 -87.75 -15.18 4.03
CA LYS A 381 -89.18 -15.52 4.15
C LYS A 381 -89.44 -15.97 5.60
N LYS A 382 -90.19 -15.17 6.37
CA LYS A 382 -90.65 -15.54 7.72
C LYS A 382 -91.57 -16.79 7.65
N PRO A 383 -91.44 -17.77 8.55
CA PRO A 383 -92.37 -18.90 8.60
C PRO A 383 -93.72 -18.45 9.18
N LYS A 384 -94.82 -18.92 8.58
CA LYS A 384 -96.19 -18.72 9.08
C LYS A 384 -96.39 -19.56 10.34
N SER A 385 -96.80 -18.92 11.45
CA SER A 385 -97.24 -19.60 12.66
C SER A 385 -98.59 -20.27 12.43
N LYS A 386 -98.72 -21.56 12.76
CA LYS A 386 -100.01 -22.22 12.93
C LYS A 386 -100.61 -21.82 14.29
N LYS A 387 -101.79 -21.21 14.28
CA LYS A 387 -102.85 -21.47 15.26
C LYS A 387 -104.19 -21.14 14.61
#